data_AF-A0A956AUI2-F1
#
_entry.id   AF-A0A956AUI2-F1
#
_cell.length_a   1.000
_cell.length_b   1.000
_cell.length_c   1.000
_cell.angle_alpha   90.00
_cell.angle_beta   90.00
_cell.angle_gamma   90.00
#
_symmetry.space_group_name_H-M   'P 1'
#
loop_
_entity.id
_entity.type
_entity.pdbx_description
1 polymer ?
#
loop_
_entity_poly.entity_id
_entity_poly.type
_entity_poly.pdbx_seq_one_letter_code
_entity_poly.pdbx_strand_id
1 'polypeptide(L)'
;MNGALAIDRRKVARHARPAALALVALALWIGGLMGPAAAQPAPTTLTPAEAREALLAPGRKAKRFEPSTLIERAAVQTLIPVLAARALAGDRQVADLRALAHGAEFEIDLWHVGEADFLAMHESRPRGAGAFIFRLGPRDPAGEALLQAPHAYFDLHTGRIAAAMTFEREGPHPRALMLNTVQRYQRGPPTAESPADVCHRPEHLFSRVTDRTLA
;
A
#
# COMPACT_ATOMS: atom_id res chain seq x y z
N MET A 1 29.51 54.10 35.02
CA MET A 1 29.61 52.62 34.95
C MET A 1 28.47 52.14 34.05
N ASN A 2 28.81 51.77 32.82
CA ASN A 2 27.87 51.49 31.74
C ASN A 2 27.37 50.04 31.83
N GLY A 3 26.09 49.84 32.15
CA GLY A 3 25.41 48.54 32.06
C GLY A 3 24.61 48.45 30.76
N ALA A 4 25.19 47.81 29.75
CA ALA A 4 24.53 47.59 28.46
C ALA A 4 23.49 46.48 28.56
N LEU A 5 22.22 46.84 28.33
CA LEU A 5 21.12 45.94 27.99
C LEU A 5 21.42 45.28 26.63
N ALA A 6 21.81 44.02 26.65
CA ALA A 6 21.96 43.21 25.44
C ALA A 6 20.58 42.70 25.00
N ILE A 7 19.94 43.45 24.09
CA ILE A 7 18.83 42.97 23.27
C ILE A 7 19.45 42.21 22.10
N ASP A 8 19.42 40.87 22.13
CA ASP A 8 19.86 40.05 21.00
C ASP A 8 18.87 40.20 19.83
N ARG A 9 19.33 40.94 18.81
CA ARG A 9 18.64 41.18 17.54
C ARG A 9 19.11 40.21 16.44
N ARG A 10 19.25 38.91 16.72
CA ARG A 10 19.28 37.88 15.66
C ARG A 10 17.90 37.29 15.38
N LYS A 11 17.17 38.15 14.67
CA LYS A 11 15.96 37.89 13.89
C LYS A 11 16.29 36.95 12.71
N VAL A 12 15.37 36.02 12.45
CA VAL A 12 15.06 35.37 11.15
C VAL A 12 16.03 34.28 10.64
N ALA A 13 15.68 33.03 10.94
CA ALA A 13 15.68 31.97 9.92
C ALA A 13 14.48 31.05 10.19
N ARG A 14 13.43 31.29 9.39
CA ARG A 14 12.25 30.45 9.24
C ARG A 14 12.67 29.18 8.47
N HIS A 15 12.05 28.06 8.83
CA HIS A 15 11.83 26.89 7.96
C HIS A 15 13.09 26.13 7.49
N ALA A 16 13.45 25.09 8.24
CA ALA A 16 14.10 23.91 7.64
C ALA A 16 13.12 22.74 7.73
N ARG A 17 12.12 22.75 6.83
CA ARG A 17 11.31 21.58 6.48
C ARG A 17 12.19 20.60 5.68
N PRO A 18 11.97 19.29 5.75
CA PRO A 18 12.94 18.28 5.33
C PRO A 18 13.10 18.26 3.80
N ALA A 19 14.21 18.82 3.31
CA ALA A 19 14.55 18.82 1.89
C ALA A 19 15.03 17.45 1.36
N ALA A 20 15.12 16.42 2.21
CA ALA A 20 15.64 15.11 1.82
C ALA A 20 14.61 14.17 1.18
N LEU A 21 13.29 14.44 1.32
CA LEU A 21 12.23 13.59 0.76
C LEU A 21 11.76 14.00 -0.64
N ALA A 22 12.06 15.23 -1.08
CA ALA A 22 11.68 15.71 -2.41
C ALA A 22 12.61 15.20 -3.53
N LEU A 23 13.82 14.72 -3.20
CA LEU A 23 14.82 14.33 -4.19
C LEU A 23 14.55 12.97 -4.86
N VAL A 24 13.82 12.05 -4.20
CA VAL A 24 13.45 10.76 -4.82
C VAL A 24 12.28 10.92 -5.79
N ALA A 25 11.31 11.80 -5.46
CA ALA A 25 10.18 12.09 -6.34
C ALA A 25 10.61 12.91 -7.59
N LEU A 26 11.61 13.79 -7.46
CA LEU A 26 12.07 14.61 -8.59
C LEU A 26 13.04 13.85 -9.52
N ALA A 27 13.85 12.92 -9.00
CA ALA A 27 14.74 12.11 -9.83
C ALA A 27 13.99 11.14 -10.75
N LEU A 28 12.79 10.69 -10.35
CA LEU A 28 11.92 9.86 -11.19
C LEU A 28 11.14 10.68 -12.24
N TRP A 29 11.07 12.00 -12.09
CA TRP A 29 10.37 12.89 -13.04
C TRP A 29 11.30 13.50 -14.10
N ILE A 30 12.60 13.68 -13.79
CA ILE A 30 13.60 14.22 -14.74
C ILE A 30 14.30 13.11 -15.55
N GLY A 31 14.20 11.84 -15.12
CA GLY A 31 14.72 10.67 -15.82
C GLY A 31 13.95 10.27 -17.09
N GLY A 32 13.41 11.23 -17.83
CA GLY A 32 12.98 11.10 -19.22
C GLY A 32 14.18 10.88 -20.16
N LEU A 33 15.02 9.90 -19.87
CA LEU A 33 15.82 9.22 -20.87
C LEU A 33 15.02 7.98 -21.25
N MET A 34 14.40 8.07 -22.42
CA MET A 34 13.62 7.03 -23.06
C MET A 34 14.45 5.74 -23.23
N GLY A 35 14.53 4.95 -22.15
CA GLY A 35 14.68 3.52 -22.30
C GLY A 35 13.49 2.98 -23.10
N PRO A 36 13.62 1.84 -23.80
CA PRO A 36 12.48 1.23 -24.47
C PRO A 36 11.34 1.12 -23.45
N ALA A 37 10.16 1.63 -23.81
CA ALA A 37 8.97 1.50 -22.98
C ALA A 37 8.87 0.03 -22.59
N ALA A 38 9.08 -0.27 -21.30
CA ALA A 38 9.04 -1.63 -20.82
C ALA A 38 7.68 -2.20 -21.22
N ALA A 39 7.69 -3.32 -21.96
CA ALA A 39 6.48 -3.87 -22.51
C ALA A 39 5.45 -4.09 -21.39
N GLN A 40 4.27 -3.50 -21.55
CA GLN A 40 3.18 -3.68 -20.61
C GLN A 40 2.83 -5.18 -20.56
N PRO A 41 2.89 -5.82 -19.38
CA PRO A 41 2.46 -7.20 -19.23
C PRO A 41 0.97 -7.36 -19.59
N ALA A 42 0.61 -8.50 -20.16
CA ALA A 42 -0.79 -8.89 -20.29
C ALA A 42 -1.42 -9.02 -18.88
N PRO A 43 -2.71 -8.66 -18.71
CA PRO A 43 -3.42 -8.88 -17.46
C PRO A 43 -3.45 -10.37 -17.09
N THR A 44 -3.30 -10.68 -15.81
CA THR A 44 -3.61 -12.00 -15.27
C THR A 44 -5.14 -12.14 -15.20
N THR A 45 -5.72 -13.04 -16.00
CA THR A 45 -7.16 -13.30 -15.97
C THR A 45 -7.49 -14.34 -14.92
N LEU A 46 -8.40 -14.02 -14.00
CA LEU A 46 -8.79 -14.85 -12.86
C LEU A 46 -10.31 -14.84 -12.72
N THR A 47 -10.89 -15.97 -12.30
CA THR A 47 -12.23 -15.98 -11.71
C THR A 47 -12.21 -15.30 -10.33
N PRO A 48 -13.35 -14.85 -9.79
CA PRO A 48 -13.41 -14.32 -8.42
C PRO A 48 -12.86 -15.30 -7.38
N ALA A 49 -13.11 -16.59 -7.57
CA ALA A 49 -12.57 -17.64 -6.71
C ALA A 49 -11.03 -17.71 -6.80
N GLU A 50 -10.46 -17.70 -8.00
CA GLU A 50 -9.01 -17.73 -8.20
C GLU A 50 -8.33 -16.46 -7.67
N ALA A 51 -8.93 -15.28 -7.84
CA ALA A 51 -8.41 -14.03 -7.28
C ALA A 51 -8.38 -14.06 -5.75
N ARG A 52 -9.42 -14.62 -5.12
CA ARG A 52 -9.48 -14.85 -3.68
C ARG A 52 -8.40 -15.82 -3.22
N GLU A 53 -8.21 -16.95 -3.91
CA GLU A 53 -7.16 -17.92 -3.58
C GLU A 53 -5.75 -17.34 -3.80
N ALA A 54 -5.54 -16.56 -4.87
CA ALA A 54 -4.26 -15.90 -5.14
C ALA A 54 -3.89 -14.87 -4.04
N LEU A 55 -4.87 -14.10 -3.58
CA LEU A 55 -4.69 -13.12 -2.51
C LEU A 55 -4.42 -13.77 -1.15
N LEU A 56 -5.06 -14.91 -0.86
CA LEU A 56 -4.99 -15.62 0.42
C LEU A 56 -4.07 -16.84 0.41
N ALA A 57 -3.29 -17.01 -0.66
CA ALA A 57 -2.47 -18.19 -0.86
C ALA A 57 -1.54 -18.43 0.34
N PRO A 58 -1.31 -19.68 0.78
CA PRO A 58 -0.43 -19.97 1.92
C PRO A 58 0.97 -19.37 1.79
N GLY A 59 1.50 -19.25 0.57
CA GLY A 59 2.80 -18.62 0.29
C GLY A 59 2.83 -17.10 0.50
N ARG A 60 1.68 -16.43 0.55
CA ARG A 60 1.55 -14.99 0.86
C ARG A 60 1.46 -14.73 2.36
N LYS A 61 1.15 -15.76 3.16
CA LYS A 61 1.06 -15.64 4.61
C LYS A 61 2.45 -15.63 5.24
N ALA A 62 2.82 -14.50 5.83
CA ALA A 62 4.03 -14.37 6.63
C ALA A 62 3.91 -15.15 7.95
N LYS A 63 4.95 -15.92 8.28
CA LYS A 63 5.06 -16.61 9.57
C LYS A 63 5.29 -15.64 10.72
N ARG A 64 6.00 -14.54 10.44
CA ARG A 64 6.34 -13.48 11.38
C ARG A 64 6.30 -12.12 10.68
N PHE A 65 6.05 -11.07 11.45
CA PHE A 65 6.17 -9.71 10.94
C PHE A 65 7.63 -9.28 10.89
N GLU A 66 8.09 -8.86 9.71
CA GLU A 66 9.38 -8.21 9.52
C GLU A 66 9.12 -6.74 9.18
N PRO A 67 9.42 -5.81 10.11
CA PRO A 67 9.10 -4.41 9.92
C PRO A 67 9.71 -3.82 8.65
N SER A 68 8.93 -3.03 7.92
CA SER A 68 9.44 -2.31 6.75
C SER A 68 10.51 -1.29 7.14
N THR A 69 11.54 -1.14 6.33
CA THR A 69 12.56 -0.08 6.54
C THR A 69 11.96 1.32 6.33
N LEU A 70 12.67 2.37 6.76
CA LEU A 70 12.25 3.75 6.50
C LEU A 70 12.07 4.04 4.99
N ILE A 71 12.95 3.47 4.17
CA ILE A 71 12.94 3.64 2.71
C ILE A 71 11.70 2.95 2.13
N GLU A 72 11.46 1.69 2.47
CA GLU A 72 10.27 0.96 2.03
C GLU A 72 8.97 1.68 2.44
N ARG A 73 8.89 2.18 3.67
CA ARG A 73 7.72 2.94 4.12
C ARG A 73 7.51 4.21 3.31
N ALA A 74 8.56 4.97 3.02
CA ALA A 74 8.48 6.18 2.21
C ALA A 74 8.09 5.87 0.76
N ALA A 75 8.59 4.77 0.21
CA ALA A 75 8.25 4.30 -1.14
C ALA A 75 6.76 3.93 -1.23
N VAL A 76 6.24 3.09 -0.33
CA VAL A 76 4.81 2.74 -0.29
C VAL A 76 3.94 3.95 -0.07
N GLN A 77 4.34 4.86 0.83
CA GLN A 77 3.63 6.10 1.08
C GLN A 77 3.48 6.99 -0.16
N THR A 78 4.43 6.91 -1.10
CA THR A 78 4.38 7.59 -2.40
C THR A 78 3.54 6.80 -3.40
N LEU A 79 3.67 5.47 -3.41
CA LEU A 79 3.06 4.58 -4.39
C LEU A 79 1.54 4.47 -4.25
N ILE A 80 1.02 4.46 -3.02
CA ILE A 80 -0.41 4.28 -2.75
C ILE A 80 -1.29 5.38 -3.36
N PRO A 81 -0.99 6.69 -3.17
CA PRO A 81 -1.73 7.75 -3.88
C PRO A 81 -1.68 7.60 -5.41
N VAL A 82 -0.54 7.19 -5.96
CA VAL A 82 -0.38 6.98 -7.41
C VAL A 82 -1.27 5.84 -7.88
N LEU A 83 -1.30 4.73 -7.15
CA LEU A 83 -2.18 3.60 -7.43
C LEU A 83 -3.66 3.99 -7.34
N ALA A 84 -4.06 4.72 -6.30
CA ALA A 84 -5.44 5.19 -6.14
C ALA A 84 -5.86 6.12 -7.30
N ALA A 85 -5.00 7.05 -7.70
CA ALA A 85 -5.26 7.95 -8.82
C ALA A 85 -5.36 7.21 -10.16
N ARG A 86 -4.47 6.24 -10.42
CA ARG A 86 -4.51 5.40 -11.63
C ARG A 86 -5.73 4.50 -11.68
N ALA A 87 -6.07 3.88 -10.55
CA ALA A 87 -7.26 3.07 -10.40
C ALA A 87 -8.52 3.89 -10.78
N LEU A 88 -8.62 5.13 -10.27
CA LEU A 88 -9.72 6.04 -10.61
C LEU A 88 -9.74 6.42 -12.10
N ALA A 89 -8.56 6.65 -12.69
CA ALA A 89 -8.45 6.96 -14.12
C ALA A 89 -8.70 5.74 -15.03
N GLY A 90 -8.81 4.53 -14.47
CA GLY A 90 -8.87 3.30 -15.26
C GLY A 90 -7.55 2.97 -15.96
N ASP A 91 -6.43 3.49 -15.47
CA ASP A 91 -5.11 3.30 -16.07
C ASP A 91 -4.56 1.90 -15.77
N ARG A 92 -4.45 1.10 -16.82
CA ARG A 92 -3.99 -0.29 -16.79
C ARG A 92 -2.46 -0.44 -16.85
N GLN A 93 -1.72 0.67 -16.97
CA GLN A 93 -0.26 0.64 -17.07
C GLN A 93 0.39 0.35 -15.70
N VAL A 94 1.20 -0.72 -15.65
CA VAL A 94 1.95 -1.13 -14.44
C VAL A 94 3.46 -1.20 -14.67
N ALA A 95 3.92 -1.16 -15.92
CA ALA A 95 5.33 -1.37 -16.26
C ALA A 95 6.27 -0.38 -15.53
N ASP A 96 5.87 0.89 -15.44
CA ASP A 96 6.63 1.94 -14.77
C ASP A 96 6.50 1.91 -13.24
N LEU A 97 5.43 1.32 -12.71
CA LEU A 97 5.23 1.16 -11.26
C LEU A 97 6.05 -0.01 -10.69
N ARG A 98 6.38 -1.01 -11.51
CA ARG A 98 7.08 -2.22 -11.06
C ARG A 98 8.45 -1.92 -10.44
N ALA A 99 9.22 -0.99 -11.01
CA ALA A 99 10.51 -0.61 -10.46
C ALA A 99 10.38 0.03 -9.06
N LEU A 100 9.39 0.92 -8.90
CA LEU A 100 9.07 1.54 -7.61
C LEU A 100 8.58 0.53 -6.58
N ALA A 101 7.67 -0.37 -6.98
CA ALA A 101 7.16 -1.42 -6.11
C ALA A 101 8.27 -2.39 -5.68
N HIS A 102 9.11 -2.81 -6.61
CA HIS A 102 10.23 -3.71 -6.33
C HIS A 102 11.20 -3.07 -5.32
N GLY A 103 11.50 -1.78 -5.46
CA GLY A 103 12.29 -1.03 -4.47
C GLY A 103 11.66 -0.95 -3.07
N ALA A 104 10.36 -1.23 -2.96
CA ALA A 104 9.62 -1.33 -1.70
C ALA A 104 9.41 -2.78 -1.22
N GLU A 105 10.00 -3.78 -1.89
CA GLU A 105 9.76 -5.22 -1.66
C GLU A 105 8.30 -5.63 -1.96
N PHE A 106 7.72 -5.05 -3.00
CA PHE A 106 6.41 -5.38 -3.54
C PHE A 106 6.50 -5.72 -5.03
N GLU A 107 5.53 -6.50 -5.48
CA GLU A 107 5.23 -6.74 -6.88
C GLU A 107 3.88 -6.09 -7.19
N ILE A 108 3.72 -5.60 -8.42
CA ILE A 108 2.46 -5.07 -8.93
C ILE A 108 2.10 -5.78 -10.22
N ASP A 109 0.87 -6.28 -10.25
CA ASP A 109 0.26 -6.89 -11.40
C ASP A 109 -1.11 -6.27 -11.71
N LEU A 110 -1.50 -6.41 -12.98
CA LEU A 110 -2.83 -6.09 -13.44
C LEU A 110 -3.65 -7.38 -13.46
N TRP A 111 -4.70 -7.45 -12.65
CA TRP A 111 -5.61 -8.58 -12.63
C TRP A 111 -6.89 -8.23 -13.37
N HIS A 112 -7.42 -9.16 -14.15
CA HIS A 112 -8.76 -9.10 -14.72
C HIS A 112 -9.63 -10.13 -14.01
N VAL A 113 -10.63 -9.68 -13.25
CA VAL A 113 -11.48 -10.53 -12.42
C VAL A 113 -12.94 -10.27 -12.72
N GLY A 114 -13.61 -11.23 -13.36
CA GLY A 114 -14.98 -11.05 -13.84
C GLY A 114 -15.09 -9.92 -14.87
N GLU A 115 -15.82 -8.86 -14.54
CA GLU A 115 -16.04 -7.70 -15.43
C GLU A 115 -15.16 -6.49 -15.06
N ALA A 116 -14.24 -6.64 -14.10
CA ALA A 116 -13.43 -5.54 -13.57
C ALA A 116 -11.93 -5.84 -13.65
N ASP A 117 -11.15 -4.79 -13.84
CA ASP A 117 -9.70 -4.84 -13.70
C ASP A 117 -9.28 -4.34 -12.31
N PHE A 118 -8.15 -4.86 -11.81
CA PHE A 118 -7.59 -4.47 -10.53
C PHE A 118 -6.07 -4.26 -10.63
N LEU A 119 -5.57 -3.21 -9.99
CA LEU A 119 -4.14 -3.11 -9.66
C LEU A 119 -3.91 -3.90 -8.37
N ALA A 120 -3.19 -5.01 -8.46
CA ALA A 120 -2.87 -5.88 -7.34
C ALA A 120 -1.41 -5.67 -6.93
N MET A 121 -1.20 -5.13 -5.73
CA MET A 121 0.13 -4.98 -5.13
C MET A 121 0.28 -5.93 -3.95
N HIS A 122 1.29 -6.79 -3.98
CA HIS A 122 1.56 -7.74 -2.92
C HIS A 122 3.05 -7.86 -2.65
N GLU A 123 3.43 -8.30 -1.45
CA GLU A 123 4.84 -8.44 -1.11
C GLU A 123 5.56 -9.43 -2.04
N SER A 124 6.77 -9.09 -2.45
CA SER A 124 7.66 -9.98 -3.23
C SER A 124 8.09 -11.20 -2.40
N ARG A 125 8.09 -11.05 -1.07
CA ARG A 125 8.33 -12.11 -0.09
C ARG A 125 7.40 -11.92 1.12
N PRO A 126 6.88 -13.01 1.72
CA PRO A 126 5.91 -12.89 2.81
C PRO A 126 6.58 -12.36 4.08
N ARG A 127 6.34 -11.08 4.41
CA ARG A 127 6.93 -10.40 5.59
C ARG A 127 5.89 -9.71 6.48
N GLY A 128 4.61 -9.75 6.13
CA GLY A 128 3.52 -9.22 6.94
C GLY A 128 3.25 -7.74 6.71
N ALA A 129 3.73 -7.16 5.62
CA ALA A 129 3.50 -5.77 5.22
C ALA A 129 2.15 -5.57 4.52
N GLY A 130 1.56 -6.65 3.99
CA GLY A 130 0.19 -6.70 3.48
C GLY A 130 0.07 -6.87 1.96
N ALA A 131 -1.18 -6.84 1.49
CA ALA A 131 -1.55 -6.78 0.10
C ALA A 131 -2.57 -5.66 -0.11
N PHE A 132 -2.51 -5.01 -1.26
CA PHE A 132 -3.30 -3.84 -1.61
C PHE A 132 -3.91 -4.05 -2.99
N ILE A 133 -5.23 -4.08 -3.05
CA ILE A 133 -5.98 -4.28 -4.29
C ILE A 133 -6.74 -3.00 -4.57
N PHE A 134 -6.66 -2.50 -5.81
CA PHE A 134 -7.40 -1.31 -6.23
C PHE A 134 -8.23 -1.64 -7.46
N ARG A 135 -9.55 -1.51 -7.37
CA ARG A 135 -10.46 -1.67 -8.50
C ARG A 135 -10.25 -0.52 -9.49
N LEU A 136 -10.13 -0.82 -10.78
CA LEU A 136 -10.00 0.16 -11.84
C LEU A 136 -11.37 0.63 -12.34
N GLY A 137 -11.45 1.89 -12.77
CA GLY A 137 -12.63 2.51 -13.37
C GLY A 137 -13.15 3.72 -12.60
N PRO A 138 -14.19 4.40 -13.13
CA PRO A 138 -14.74 5.61 -12.53
C PRO A 138 -15.31 5.35 -11.14
N ARG A 139 -15.54 6.42 -10.36
CA ARG A 139 -16.17 6.27 -9.04
C ARG A 139 -17.58 5.71 -9.17
N ASP A 140 -17.94 4.82 -8.26
CA ASP A 140 -19.33 4.45 -8.08
C ASP A 140 -20.14 5.68 -7.61
N PRO A 141 -21.20 6.11 -8.34
CA PRO A 141 -22.05 7.22 -7.92
C PRO A 141 -22.73 7.01 -6.56
N ALA A 142 -22.92 5.76 -6.14
CA ALA A 142 -23.47 5.42 -4.82
C ALA A 142 -22.47 5.62 -3.67
N GLY A 143 -21.22 5.97 -3.99
CA GLY A 143 -20.13 6.12 -3.04
C GLY A 143 -19.22 4.89 -3.01
N GLU A 144 -17.98 5.10 -2.56
CA GLU A 144 -16.96 4.06 -2.54
C GLU A 144 -16.44 3.84 -1.12
N ALA A 145 -16.23 2.57 -0.77
CA ALA A 145 -15.62 2.20 0.49
C ALA A 145 -14.16 1.82 0.29
N LEU A 146 -13.36 2.10 1.32
CA LEU A 146 -12.09 1.43 1.52
C LEU A 146 -12.30 0.26 2.48
N LEU A 147 -12.00 -0.96 2.03
CA LEU A 147 -12.11 -2.15 2.86
C LEU A 147 -10.78 -2.51 3.50
N GLN A 148 -10.82 -2.80 4.80
CA GLN A 148 -9.66 -3.19 5.58
C GLN A 148 -9.87 -4.54 6.25
N ALA A 149 -8.94 -5.47 6.02
CA ALA A 149 -8.90 -6.78 6.66
C ALA A 149 -7.57 -6.97 7.42
N PRO A 150 -7.40 -6.28 8.58
CA PRO A 150 -6.15 -6.34 9.37
C PRO A 150 -5.91 -7.73 9.99
N HIS A 151 -6.95 -8.57 10.09
CA HIS A 151 -6.90 -9.89 10.74
C HIS A 151 -7.27 -11.04 9.80
N ALA A 152 -6.97 -10.92 8.51
CA ALA A 152 -7.41 -11.85 7.46
C ALA A 152 -7.13 -13.35 7.71
N TYR A 153 -6.12 -13.65 8.53
CA TYR A 153 -5.71 -15.02 8.90
C TYR A 153 -5.95 -15.36 10.38
N PHE A 154 -6.34 -14.39 11.21
CA PHE A 154 -6.57 -14.60 12.63
C PHE A 154 -8.05 -14.81 12.91
N ASP A 155 -8.89 -13.88 12.46
CA ASP A 155 -10.33 -14.02 12.59
C ASP A 155 -10.84 -14.98 11.52
N LEU A 156 -11.67 -15.93 11.94
CA LEU A 156 -12.22 -16.93 11.03
C LEU A 156 -12.95 -16.25 9.87
N HIS A 157 -12.53 -16.60 8.66
CA HIS A 157 -13.11 -16.18 7.39
C HIS A 157 -13.05 -14.68 7.03
N THR A 158 -12.51 -13.79 7.86
CA THR A 158 -12.50 -12.35 7.56
C THR A 158 -11.76 -12.02 6.27
N GLY A 159 -10.62 -12.67 6.01
CA GLY A 159 -9.92 -12.53 4.73
C GLY A 159 -10.75 -13.00 3.53
N ARG A 160 -11.51 -14.09 3.69
CA ARG A 160 -12.39 -14.63 2.63
C ARG A 160 -13.57 -13.71 2.37
N ILE A 161 -14.20 -13.18 3.42
CA ILE A 161 -15.29 -12.22 3.33
C ILE A 161 -14.79 -10.95 2.63
N ALA A 162 -13.64 -10.41 3.03
CA ALA A 162 -13.11 -9.20 2.43
C ALA A 162 -12.76 -9.36 0.95
N ALA A 163 -12.16 -10.50 0.58
CA ALA A 163 -11.90 -10.83 -0.81
C ALA A 163 -13.19 -11.04 -1.62
N ALA A 164 -14.20 -11.72 -1.05
CA ALA A 164 -15.50 -11.90 -1.69
C ALA A 164 -16.17 -10.55 -1.98
N MET A 165 -16.24 -9.65 -0.98
CA MET A 165 -16.75 -8.29 -1.15
C MET A 165 -16.00 -7.48 -2.23
N THR A 166 -14.74 -7.82 -2.52
CA THR A 166 -13.91 -7.09 -3.49
C THR A 166 -14.04 -7.63 -4.92
N PHE A 167 -14.22 -8.95 -5.08
CA PHE A 167 -14.14 -9.62 -6.38
C PHE A 167 -15.48 -10.17 -6.90
N GLU A 168 -16.48 -10.35 -6.03
CA GLU A 168 -17.78 -10.91 -6.40
C GLU A 168 -18.76 -9.82 -6.83
N ARG A 169 -19.67 -10.15 -7.76
CA ARG A 169 -20.49 -9.19 -8.51
C ARG A 169 -21.57 -8.48 -7.69
N GLU A 170 -22.03 -9.07 -6.59
CA GLU A 170 -23.18 -8.59 -5.84
C GLU A 170 -22.77 -7.64 -4.70
N GLY A 171 -23.47 -6.50 -4.61
CA GLY A 171 -23.31 -5.52 -3.53
C GLY A 171 -22.33 -4.38 -3.85
N PRO A 172 -22.10 -3.50 -2.86
CA PRO A 172 -21.17 -2.39 -3.00
C PRO A 172 -19.73 -2.90 -3.09
N HIS A 173 -19.06 -2.52 -4.17
CA HIS A 173 -17.67 -2.91 -4.43
C HIS A 173 -16.74 -1.89 -3.80
N PRO A 174 -15.83 -2.29 -2.89
CA PRO A 174 -14.84 -1.38 -2.36
C PRO A 174 -13.91 -0.89 -3.48
N ARG A 175 -13.53 0.39 -3.43
CA ARG A 175 -12.49 0.95 -4.33
C ARG A 175 -11.17 0.24 -4.12
N ALA A 176 -10.86 -0.07 -2.86
CA ALA A 176 -9.64 -0.76 -2.52
C ALA A 176 -9.84 -1.72 -1.34
N LEU A 177 -9.03 -2.77 -1.32
CA LEU A 177 -8.88 -3.69 -0.21
C LEU A 177 -7.45 -3.63 0.30
N MET A 178 -7.30 -3.41 1.60
CA MET A 178 -6.03 -3.54 2.33
C MET A 178 -6.10 -4.77 3.22
N LEU A 179 -5.21 -5.73 2.97
CA LEU A 179 -5.19 -7.00 3.66
C LEU A 179 -3.85 -7.19 4.37
N ASN A 180 -3.89 -7.57 5.64
CA ASN A 180 -2.69 -7.96 6.35
C ASN A 180 -2.31 -9.41 6.03
N THR A 181 -1.02 -9.64 5.79
CA THR A 181 -0.44 -10.94 5.42
C THR A 181 0.21 -11.69 6.57
N VAL A 182 0.19 -11.17 7.81
CA VAL A 182 0.69 -11.90 9.00
C VAL A 182 -0.44 -12.31 9.94
N GLN A 183 -0.36 -13.54 10.45
CA GLN A 183 -1.16 -13.96 11.59
C GLN A 183 -0.44 -13.52 12.87
N ARG A 184 -1.05 -12.61 13.64
CA ARG A 184 -0.75 -12.23 15.04
C ARG A 184 0.69 -12.55 15.56
N TYR A 185 1.52 -11.52 15.77
CA TYR A 185 2.90 -11.53 16.33
C TYR A 185 3.97 -12.36 15.61
N GLN A 186 5.24 -11.94 15.73
CA GLN A 186 6.38 -12.81 16.12
C GLN A 186 7.67 -11.98 16.22
N ARG A 187 7.82 -11.23 17.31
CA ARG A 187 9.13 -11.07 17.95
C ARG A 187 9.07 -11.82 19.28
N GLY A 188 9.05 -13.17 19.21
CA GLY A 188 9.01 -14.05 20.39
C GLY A 188 7.66 -14.77 20.65
N PRO A 189 7.63 -15.66 21.66
CA PRO A 189 6.42 -16.37 22.07
C PRO A 189 5.35 -15.40 22.63
N PRO A 190 4.05 -15.72 22.46
CA PRO A 190 2.95 -14.84 22.88
C PRO A 190 2.91 -14.68 24.40
N THR A 191 2.79 -13.43 24.87
CA THR A 191 2.51 -13.08 26.27
C THR A 191 1.15 -12.38 26.40
N ALA A 192 0.59 -12.34 27.62
CA ALA A 192 -0.69 -11.66 27.89
C ALA A 192 -0.68 -10.16 27.56
N GLU A 193 0.50 -9.52 27.54
CA GLU A 193 0.71 -8.09 27.27
C GLU A 193 1.11 -7.79 25.82
N SER A 194 1.21 -8.81 24.98
CA SER A 194 1.61 -8.60 23.59
C SER A 194 0.52 -7.75 22.89
N PRO A 195 0.82 -6.75 22.04
CA PRO A 195 -0.21 -5.94 21.35
C PRO A 195 -0.97 -6.72 20.27
N ALA A 196 -2.28 -6.92 20.46
CA ALA A 196 -3.14 -7.84 19.68
C ALA A 196 -3.05 -7.70 18.15
N ASP A 197 -2.61 -6.54 17.67
CA ASP A 197 -2.58 -6.20 16.26
C ASP A 197 -1.24 -5.58 15.84
N VAL A 198 -0.57 -6.22 14.88
CA VAL A 198 0.66 -5.70 14.28
C VAL A 198 0.36 -4.54 13.33
N CYS A 199 -0.85 -4.44 12.77
CA CYS A 199 -1.31 -3.36 11.88
C CYS A 199 -1.40 -1.99 12.57
N HIS A 200 -1.46 -1.95 13.90
CA HIS A 200 -1.44 -0.71 14.68
C HIS A 200 -0.04 -0.23 15.05
N ARG A 201 1.01 -0.99 14.73
CA ARG A 201 2.39 -0.55 14.98
C ARG A 201 2.78 0.58 14.01
N PRO A 202 3.52 1.62 14.46
CA PRO A 202 3.93 2.74 13.60
C PRO A 202 4.73 2.34 12.35
N GLU A 203 5.38 1.18 12.42
CA GLU A 203 6.19 0.59 11.35
C GLU A 203 5.36 -0.18 10.32
N HIS A 204 4.10 -0.53 10.62
CA HIS A 204 3.22 -1.19 9.66
C HIS A 204 2.64 -0.18 8.67
N LEU A 205 2.51 -0.61 7.42
CA LEU A 205 1.99 0.23 6.34
C LEU A 205 0.49 0.51 6.44
N PHE A 206 -0.27 -0.28 7.21
CA PHE A 206 -1.73 -0.37 7.12
C PHE A 206 -2.40 0.97 7.43
N SER A 207 -2.09 1.56 8.59
CA SER A 207 -2.60 2.88 8.99
C SER A 207 -2.25 3.98 7.98
N ARG A 208 -1.00 3.99 7.49
CA ARG A 208 -0.49 5.00 6.55
C ARG A 208 -1.13 4.95 5.17
N VAL A 209 -1.53 3.77 4.72
CA VAL A 209 -2.17 3.56 3.42
C VAL A 209 -3.63 4.06 3.48
N THR A 210 -4.32 3.79 4.60
CA THR A 210 -5.71 4.19 4.85
C THR A 210 -5.97 5.66 4.57
N ASP A 211 -5.19 6.53 5.21
CA ASP A 211 -5.37 7.99 5.17
C ASP A 211 -5.19 8.59 3.77
N ARG A 212 -4.57 7.85 2.86
CA ARG A 212 -4.12 8.35 1.55
C ARG A 212 -4.88 7.79 0.36
N THR A 213 -5.76 6.81 0.58
CA THR A 213 -6.40 6.06 -0.52
C THR A 213 -7.69 6.72 -1.01
N LEU A 214 -8.40 7.46 -0.16
CA LEU A 214 -9.65 8.14 -0.51
C LEU A 214 -9.53 9.69 -0.53
N ALA A 215 -8.32 10.22 -0.31
CA ALA A 215 -8.02 11.65 -0.40
C ALA A 215 -7.98 12.10 -1.87
#